data_AF-A0A6G3MKV4-F1
#
_entry.id   AF-A0A6G3MKV4-F1
#
_cell.length_a   1.000
_cell.length_b   1.000
_cell.length_c   1.000
_cell.angle_alpha   90.00
_cell.angle_beta   90.00
_cell.angle_gamma   90.00
#
_symmetry.space_group_name_H-M   'P 1'
#
loop_
_entity.id
_entity.type
_entity.pdbx_description
1 polymer ?
#
loop_
_entity_poly.entity_id
_entity_poly.type
_entity_poly.pdbx_seq_one_letter_code
_entity_poly.pdbx_strand_id
1 'polypeptide(L)'
;SVVIFLRYMPCIRFCRPDMFGIFWTFAFSGFVGGVASAIMAAIVFDTDDQVLTLSELILIYPAIVYGNLGVGSPRTASEQGGYQMLGVTVTLGIAIAGGLLVGILIRWIGPLEDEEYFDDTTEWRVCCCPCPDKRCEKAVTPCERVIIPPI
;
A
#
# COMPACT_ATOMS: atom_id res chain seq x y z
N SER A 1 12.26 10.19 13.94
CA SER A 1 12.34 11.14 12.81
C SER A 1 11.12 11.11 11.89
N VAL A 2 10.55 9.95 11.53
CA VAL A 2 9.34 9.86 10.67
C VAL A 2 8.05 10.43 11.31
N VAL A 3 7.89 10.26 12.63
CA VAL A 3 6.72 10.72 13.39
C VAL A 3 6.57 12.26 13.40
N ILE A 4 7.67 13.00 13.30
CA ILE A 4 7.66 14.47 13.30
C ILE A 4 7.27 14.99 11.92
N PHE A 5 7.72 14.34 10.84
CA PHE A 5 7.41 14.73 9.46
C PHE A 5 5.90 14.60 9.16
N LEU A 6 5.29 13.54 9.69
CA LEU A 6 3.86 13.28 9.64
C LEU A 6 2.98 14.34 10.33
N ARG A 7 3.52 15.05 11.32
CA ARG A 7 2.76 16.00 12.16
C ARG A 7 2.51 17.34 11.47
N TYR A 8 3.27 17.68 10.43
CA TYR A 8 3.26 19.02 9.82
C TYR A 8 2.68 19.09 8.39
N MET A 9 2.19 17.99 7.81
CA MET A 9 1.52 18.03 6.50
C MET A 9 0.00 18.18 6.67
N PRO A 10 -0.59 19.36 6.37
CA PRO A 10 -2.03 19.59 6.51
C PRO A 10 -2.88 18.68 5.60
N CYS A 11 -2.33 18.21 4.48
CA CYS A 11 -3.01 17.35 3.52
C CYS A 11 -3.23 15.91 4.04
N ILE A 12 -2.39 15.43 4.97
CA ILE A 12 -2.50 14.09 5.57
C ILE A 12 -3.61 14.04 6.65
N ARG A 13 -4.08 15.22 7.09
CA ARG A 13 -5.13 15.35 8.11
C ARG A 13 -6.51 14.86 7.64
N PHE A 14 -6.72 14.78 6.32
CA PHE A 14 -7.94 14.23 5.71
C PHE A 14 -7.91 12.69 5.57
N CYS A 15 -6.79 12.02 5.91
CA CYS A 15 -6.55 10.59 5.65
C CYS A 15 -6.37 9.71 6.90
N ARG A 16 -7.06 9.93 8.03
CA ARG A 16 -7.00 8.96 9.16
C ARG A 16 -8.18 7.99 9.12
N PRO A 17 -8.07 6.73 9.62
CA PRO A 17 -6.94 6.01 10.20
C PRO A 17 -6.44 4.84 9.31
N ASP A 18 -5.14 4.82 9.00
CA ASP A 18 -4.47 3.64 8.44
C ASP A 18 -4.27 2.61 9.55
N MET A 19 -5.25 1.71 9.73
CA MET A 19 -5.31 0.77 10.86
C MET A 19 -4.05 -0.10 11.00
N PHE A 20 -3.44 -0.47 9.87
CA PHE A 20 -2.30 -1.39 9.82
C PHE A 20 -0.99 -0.73 9.39
N GLY A 21 -0.96 0.60 9.17
CA GLY A 21 0.23 1.27 8.66
C GLY A 21 0.60 0.86 7.22
N ILE A 22 -0.38 0.43 6.42
CA ILE A 22 -0.19 -0.07 5.05
C ILE A 22 0.39 1.03 4.16
N PHE A 23 0.02 2.28 4.38
CA PHE A 23 0.55 3.39 3.60
C PHE A 23 2.07 3.51 3.74
N TRP A 24 2.58 3.48 4.97
CA TRP A 24 4.01 3.60 5.23
C TRP A 24 4.79 2.38 4.78
N THR A 25 4.21 1.19 4.99
CA THR A 25 4.92 -0.07 4.77
C THR A 25 4.92 -0.48 3.30
N PHE A 26 3.84 -0.25 2.56
CA PHE A 26 3.70 -0.72 1.18
C PHE A 26 3.65 0.42 0.17
N ALA A 27 2.80 1.44 0.40
CA ALA A 27 2.63 2.50 -0.58
C ALA A 27 3.88 3.39 -0.69
N PHE A 28 4.41 3.85 0.44
CA PHE A 28 5.58 4.72 0.47
C PHE A 28 6.86 3.98 0.09
N SER A 29 7.09 2.77 0.62
CA SER A 29 8.25 1.96 0.25
C SER A 29 8.24 1.58 -1.23
N GLY A 30 7.08 1.19 -1.77
CA GLY A 30 6.90 0.90 -3.19
C GLY A 30 7.12 2.12 -4.08
N PHE A 31 6.62 3.29 -3.67
CA PHE A 31 6.89 4.55 -4.36
C PHE A 31 8.39 4.88 -4.40
N VAL A 32 9.09 4.82 -3.26
CA VAL A 32 10.54 5.07 -3.19
C VAL A 32 11.31 4.06 -4.05
N GLY A 33 10.94 2.78 -4.01
CA GLY A 33 11.53 1.75 -4.85
C GLY A 33 11.37 2.02 -6.34
N GLY A 34 10.17 2.43 -6.77
CA GLY A 34 9.89 2.79 -8.17
C GLY A 34 10.61 4.04 -8.65
N VAL A 35 10.77 5.06 -7.79
CA VAL A 35 11.57 6.25 -8.13
C VAL A 35 13.06 5.91 -8.22
N ALA A 36 13.57 5.14 -7.26
CA ALA A 36 14.96 4.69 -7.27
C ALA A 36 15.27 3.85 -8.50
N SER A 37 14.39 2.94 -8.90
CA SER A 37 14.57 2.11 -10.09
C SER A 37 14.55 2.94 -11.38
N ALA A 38 13.73 3.98 -11.45
CA ALA A 38 13.72 4.90 -12.58
C ALA A 38 15.01 5.72 -12.70
N ILE A 39 15.56 6.20 -11.57
CA ILE A 39 16.85 6.89 -11.53
C ILE A 39 17.97 5.94 -12.00
N MET A 40 18.00 4.72 -11.46
CA MET A 40 19.00 3.72 -11.85
C MET A 40 18.94 3.39 -13.33
N ALA A 41 17.75 3.31 -13.92
CA ALA A 41 17.58 3.10 -15.36
C ALA A 41 18.07 4.29 -16.20
N ALA A 42 17.94 5.52 -15.70
CA ALA A 42 18.35 6.73 -16.40
C ALA A 42 19.88 6.91 -16.46
N ILE A 43 20.61 6.42 -15.45
CA ILE A 43 22.06 6.66 -15.32
C ILE A 43 22.94 5.48 -15.75
N VAL A 44 22.36 4.34 -16.13
CA VAL A 44 23.10 3.09 -16.36
C VAL A 44 24.13 3.14 -17.50
N PHE A 45 24.17 4.23 -18.29
CA PHE A 45 25.12 4.43 -19.41
C PHE A 45 26.14 5.55 -19.19
N ASP A 46 26.11 6.26 -18.05
CA ASP A 46 26.86 7.51 -17.86
C ASP A 46 28.20 7.36 -17.11
N THR A 47 28.67 6.13 -16.88
CA THR A 47 29.97 5.89 -16.23
C THR A 47 30.94 5.25 -17.22
N ASP A 48 32.05 5.94 -17.49
CA ASP A 48 33.22 5.45 -18.24
C ASP A 48 33.76 4.10 -17.68
N ASP A 49 33.44 3.80 -16.42
CA ASP A 49 33.61 2.49 -15.81
C ASP A 49 32.45 1.57 -16.22
N GLN A 50 32.75 0.49 -16.94
CA GLN A 50 31.77 -0.55 -17.26
C GLN A 50 31.33 -1.30 -15.98
N VAL A 51 30.35 -0.76 -15.27
CA VAL A 51 29.84 -1.34 -14.01
C VAL A 51 29.03 -2.62 -14.25
N LEU A 52 28.48 -2.82 -15.46
CA LEU A 52 27.75 -4.04 -15.83
C LEU A 52 28.33 -4.66 -17.11
N THR A 53 28.38 -5.99 -17.13
CA THR A 53 28.65 -6.73 -18.37
C THR A 53 27.47 -6.62 -19.33
N LEU A 54 27.70 -6.72 -20.65
CA LEU A 54 26.66 -6.66 -21.67
C LEU A 54 25.53 -7.68 -21.42
N SER A 55 25.87 -8.87 -20.91
CA SER A 55 24.92 -9.92 -20.53
C SER A 55 23.97 -9.50 -19.41
N GLU A 56 24.46 -8.79 -18.39
CA GLU A 56 23.64 -8.32 -17.27
C GLU A 56 22.74 -7.15 -17.70
N LEU A 57 23.24 -6.30 -18.60
CA LEU A 57 22.47 -5.19 -19.14
C LEU A 57 21.33 -5.67 -20.06
N ILE A 58 21.55 -6.74 -20.84
CA ILE A 58 20.49 -7.38 -21.63
C ILE A 58 19.41 -7.98 -20.71
N LEU A 59 19.80 -8.55 -19.58
CA LEU A 59 18.85 -9.16 -18.64
C LEU A 59 17.94 -8.11 -17.98
N ILE A 60 18.50 -6.96 -17.59
CA ILE A 60 17.78 -5.95 -16.80
C ILE A 60 17.11 -4.90 -17.70
N TYR A 61 17.77 -4.50 -18.80
CA TYR A 61 17.29 -3.47 -19.72
C TYR A 61 17.40 -3.91 -21.20
N PRO A 62 16.67 -4.97 -21.60
CA PRO A 62 16.77 -5.54 -22.94
C PRO A 62 16.43 -4.52 -24.03
N ALA A 63 15.46 -3.63 -23.79
CA ALA A 63 15.02 -2.63 -24.76
C ALA A 63 16.12 -1.61 -25.11
N ILE A 64 17.05 -1.35 -24.18
CA ILE A 64 18.18 -0.45 -24.47
C ILE A 64 19.21 -1.17 -25.35
N VAL A 65 19.53 -2.44 -25.05
CA VAL A 65 20.58 -3.17 -25.77
C VAL A 65 20.11 -3.65 -27.14
N TYR A 66 18.96 -4.33 -27.22
CA TYR A 66 18.45 -4.87 -28.48
C TYR A 66 18.12 -3.77 -29.49
N GLY A 67 17.56 -2.65 -29.02
CA GLY A 67 17.25 -1.54 -29.90
C GLY A 67 18.50 -0.87 -30.47
N ASN A 68 19.60 -0.79 -29.72
CA ASN A 68 20.91 -0.34 -30.24
C ASN A 68 21.58 -1.34 -31.19
N LEU A 69 21.22 -2.63 -31.10
CA LEU A 69 21.65 -3.69 -32.04
C LEU A 69 20.75 -3.79 -33.29
N GLY A 70 19.80 -2.87 -33.48
CA GLY A 70 18.88 -2.87 -34.62
C GLY A 70 17.72 -3.87 -34.50
N VAL A 71 17.50 -4.43 -33.31
CA VAL A 71 16.43 -5.38 -33.01
C VAL A 71 15.40 -4.70 -32.10
N GLY A 72 14.30 -4.23 -32.68
CA GLY A 72 13.27 -3.48 -31.95
C GLY A 72 13.53 -1.98 -31.93
N SER A 73 12.81 -1.24 -31.07
CA SER A 73 12.95 0.22 -30.98
C SER A 73 14.11 0.58 -30.04
N PRO A 74 15.19 1.23 -30.52
CA PRO A 74 16.22 1.79 -29.64
C PRO A 74 15.58 2.70 -28.62
N ARG A 75 15.94 2.48 -27.34
CA ARG A 75 15.61 3.36 -26.25
C ARG A 75 16.88 3.84 -25.60
N THR A 76 16.97 5.13 -25.32
CA THR A 76 18.06 5.68 -24.51
C THR A 76 17.85 5.33 -23.03
N ALA A 77 18.91 5.47 -22.23
CA ALA A 77 18.84 5.34 -20.77
C ALA A 77 17.77 6.26 -20.18
N SER A 78 17.75 7.52 -20.63
CA SER A 78 16.79 8.52 -20.18
C SER A 78 15.35 8.15 -20.55
N GLU A 79 15.12 7.60 -21.73
CA GLU A 79 13.79 7.10 -22.13
C GLU A 79 13.37 5.91 -21.25
N GLN A 80 14.26 4.97 -20.96
CA GLN A 80 13.96 3.81 -20.11
C GLN A 80 13.61 4.24 -18.68
N GLY A 81 14.35 5.19 -18.10
CA GLY A 81 14.01 5.81 -16.81
C GLY A 81 12.67 6.54 -16.85
N GLY A 82 12.40 7.25 -17.96
CA GLY A 82 11.11 7.91 -18.20
C GLY A 82 9.93 6.93 -18.19
N TYR A 83 10.06 5.79 -18.86
CA TYR A 83 9.02 4.74 -18.85
C TYR A 83 8.78 4.16 -17.44
N GLN A 84 9.81 4.02 -16.62
CA GLN A 84 9.63 3.60 -15.23
C GLN A 84 8.88 4.65 -14.40
N MET A 85 9.24 5.93 -14.52
CA MET A 85 8.50 7.01 -13.85
C MET A 85 7.04 7.08 -14.31
N LEU A 86 6.80 6.89 -15.60
CA LEU A 86 5.45 6.85 -16.16
C LEU A 86 4.66 5.67 -15.58
N GLY A 87 5.29 4.49 -15.44
CA GLY A 87 4.69 3.33 -14.78
C GLY A 87 4.27 3.61 -13.33
N VAL A 88 5.14 4.26 -12.54
CA VAL A 88 4.82 4.70 -11.17
C VAL A 88 3.62 5.66 -11.19
N THR A 89 3.64 6.65 -12.09
CA THR A 89 2.58 7.66 -12.21
C THR A 89 1.23 7.03 -12.56
N VAL A 90 1.19 6.14 -13.55
CA VAL A 90 -0.03 5.43 -13.97
C VAL A 90 -0.55 4.54 -12.85
N THR A 91 0.33 3.82 -12.17
CA THR A 91 -0.03 2.95 -11.03
C THR A 91 -0.68 3.76 -9.92
N LEU A 92 -0.10 4.91 -9.57
CA LEU A 92 -0.66 5.81 -8.56
C LEU A 92 -2.03 6.35 -8.98
N GLY A 93 -2.18 6.75 -10.26
CA GLY A 93 -3.45 7.22 -10.79
C GLY A 93 -4.56 6.16 -10.70
N ILE A 94 -4.27 4.92 -11.10
CA ILE A 94 -5.20 3.79 -11.00
C ILE A 94 -5.54 3.48 -9.54
N ALA A 95 -4.54 3.46 -8.65
CA ALA A 95 -4.73 3.15 -7.24
C ALA A 95 -5.63 4.19 -6.55
N ILE A 96 -5.41 5.49 -6.79
CA ILE A 96 -6.23 6.57 -6.22
C ILE A 96 -7.66 6.52 -6.78
N ALA A 97 -7.81 6.43 -8.10
CA ALA A 97 -9.12 6.43 -8.74
C ALA A 97 -9.94 5.18 -8.35
N GLY A 98 -9.30 4.00 -8.34
CA GLY A 98 -9.92 2.75 -7.93
C GLY A 98 -10.30 2.75 -6.45
N GLY A 99 -9.39 3.19 -5.57
CA GLY A 99 -9.67 3.32 -4.14
C GLY A 99 -10.81 4.28 -3.84
N LEU A 100 -10.86 5.43 -4.52
CA LEU A 100 -11.95 6.39 -4.37
C LEU A 100 -13.29 5.82 -4.84
N LEU A 101 -13.31 5.18 -6.01
CA LEU A 101 -14.51 4.57 -6.57
C LEU A 101 -15.06 3.49 -5.62
N VAL A 102 -14.21 2.56 -5.18
CA VAL A 102 -14.60 1.49 -4.25
C VAL A 102 -15.04 2.07 -2.91
N GLY A 103 -14.33 3.07 -2.39
CA GLY A 103 -14.71 3.75 -1.14
C GLY A 103 -16.10 4.39 -1.20
N ILE A 104 -16.44 5.03 -2.32
CA ILE A 104 -17.79 5.58 -2.54
C ILE A 104 -18.84 4.48 -2.60
N LEU A 105 -18.57 3.37 -3.29
CA LEU A 105 -19.50 2.24 -3.37
C LEU A 105 -19.75 1.61 -2.00
N ILE A 106 -18.71 1.41 -1.19
CA ILE A 106 -18.85 0.88 0.18
C ILE A 106 -19.65 1.84 1.06
N ARG A 107 -19.42 3.16 0.92
CA ARG A 107 -20.18 4.19 1.64
C ARG A 107 -21.68 4.12 1.38
N TRP A 108 -22.09 3.68 0.18
CA TRP A 108 -23.50 3.49 -0.18
C TRP A 108 -24.13 2.23 0.42
N ILE A 109 -23.35 1.18 0.68
CA ILE A 109 -23.85 -0.06 1.31
C ILE A 109 -24.17 0.17 2.78
N GLY A 110 -23.47 1.10 3.44
CA GLY A 110 -23.70 1.51 4.82
C GLY A 110 -22.52 1.17 5.72
N PRO A 111 -21.82 2.17 6.28
CA PRO A 111 -20.76 1.91 7.26
C PRO A 111 -21.36 1.50 8.62
N LEU A 112 -20.55 0.80 9.42
CA LEU A 112 -20.80 0.59 10.85
C LEU A 112 -20.86 1.92 11.60
N GLU A 113 -21.51 1.92 12.76
CA GLU A 113 -21.47 3.05 13.69
C GLU A 113 -20.07 3.18 14.31
N ASP A 114 -19.67 4.40 14.71
CA ASP A 114 -18.31 4.65 15.20
C ASP A 114 -17.93 3.79 16.42
N GLU A 115 -18.93 3.39 17.21
CA GLU A 115 -18.83 2.58 18.42
C GLU A 115 -18.67 1.09 18.13
N GLU A 116 -19.01 0.65 16.91
CA GLU A 116 -18.95 -0.74 16.46
C GLU A 116 -17.59 -1.10 15.83
N TYR A 117 -16.79 -0.09 15.44
CA TYR A 117 -15.47 -0.35 14.87
C TYR A 117 -14.56 -1.03 15.90
N PHE A 118 -13.88 -2.08 15.44
CA PHE A 118 -12.98 -2.92 16.25
C PHE A 118 -13.66 -3.74 17.36
N ASP A 119 -14.99 -3.82 17.37
CA ASP A 119 -15.73 -4.71 18.26
C ASP A 119 -16.21 -5.97 17.53
N ASP A 120 -15.63 -7.12 17.87
CA ASP A 120 -16.01 -8.42 17.30
C ASP A 120 -17.47 -8.81 17.63
N THR A 121 -18.12 -8.19 18.63
CA THR A 121 -19.48 -8.57 19.05
C THR A 121 -20.56 -8.29 18.00
N THR A 122 -20.29 -7.39 17.06
CA THR A 122 -21.24 -6.97 16.01
C THR A 122 -21.36 -8.02 14.91
N GLU A 123 -20.24 -8.63 14.53
CA GLU A 123 -20.16 -9.62 13.45
C GLU A 123 -20.10 -11.07 13.97
N TRP A 124 -19.64 -11.28 15.21
CA TRP A 124 -19.41 -12.60 15.79
C TRP A 124 -20.24 -12.83 17.05
N ARG A 125 -20.70 -14.07 17.23
CA ARG A 125 -21.26 -14.53 18.51
C ARG A 125 -20.12 -14.72 19.51
N VAL A 126 -19.83 -13.69 20.29
CA VAL A 126 -18.83 -13.77 21.37
C VAL A 126 -19.34 -14.61 22.55
N CYS A 127 -18.43 -15.36 23.18
CA CYS A 127 -18.73 -16.07 24.43
C CYS A 127 -18.70 -15.09 25.59
N CYS A 128 -19.78 -14.99 26.37
CA CYS A 128 -19.77 -14.23 27.61
C CYS A 128 -19.04 -15.01 28.69
N CYS A 129 -17.81 -14.62 28.97
CA CYS A 129 -17.20 -15.02 30.23
C CYS A 129 -17.69 -14.08 31.34
N PRO A 130 -18.31 -14.61 32.41
CA PRO A 130 -18.72 -13.79 33.55
C PRO A 130 -17.55 -13.26 34.39
N CYS A 131 -16.29 -13.59 34.06
CA CYS A 131 -15.09 -13.09 34.76
C CYS A 131 -13.90 -12.83 33.80
N PRO A 132 -13.10 -11.78 34.05
CA PRO A 132 -11.94 -11.42 33.23
C PRO A 132 -10.78 -12.44 33.28
N ASP A 133 -10.74 -13.32 34.29
CA ASP A 133 -9.57 -14.16 34.57
C ASP A 133 -9.67 -15.63 34.11
N LYS A 134 -10.75 -16.04 33.45
CA LYS A 134 -10.91 -17.43 32.98
C LYS A 134 -11.08 -17.49 31.48
N ARG A 135 -10.19 -18.24 30.82
CA ARG A 135 -10.25 -18.56 29.39
C ARG A 135 -11.63 -19.16 29.08
N CYS A 136 -12.40 -18.50 28.22
CA CYS A 136 -13.73 -18.98 27.83
C CYS A 136 -13.63 -20.32 27.12
N GLU A 137 -13.90 -21.38 27.85
CA GLU A 137 -14.04 -22.72 27.28
C GLU A 137 -15.44 -22.79 26.65
N LYS A 138 -15.50 -22.48 25.35
CA LYS A 138 -16.66 -22.62 24.44
C LYS A 138 -18.02 -22.64 25.16
N ALA A 139 -18.51 -21.48 25.57
CA ALA A 139 -19.88 -21.38 26.05
C ALA A 139 -20.84 -21.64 24.87
N VAL A 140 -21.65 -22.69 24.99
CA VAL A 140 -22.60 -23.18 23.97
C VAL A 140 -23.84 -22.28 23.83
N THR A 141 -23.99 -21.25 24.67
CA THR A 141 -25.19 -20.41 24.73
C THR A 141 -24.92 -18.96 24.29
N PRO A 142 -25.78 -18.37 23.43
CA PRO A 142 -25.65 -16.98 23.01
C PRO A 142 -25.84 -16.04 24.20
N CYS A 143 -25.03 -15.00 24.26
CA CYS A 143 -25.17 -13.91 25.21
C CYS A 143 -26.43 -13.09 24.91
N GLU A 144 -27.52 -13.40 25.60
CA GLU A 144 -28.61 -12.44 25.76
C GLU A 144 -28.06 -11.23 26.54
N ARG A 145 -28.25 -10.00 26.04
CA ARG A 145 -27.83 -8.77 26.72
C ARG A 145 -28.62 -8.67 28.03
N VAL A 146 -28.04 -9.16 29.14
CA VAL A 146 -28.69 -9.05 30.46
C VAL A 146 -28.67 -7.57 30.85
N ILE A 147 -29.81 -6.90 30.68
CA ILE A 147 -30.03 -5.55 31.19
C ILE A 147 -30.06 -5.68 32.72
N ILE A 148 -28.96 -5.33 33.37
CA ILE A 148 -28.90 -5.25 34.83
C ILE A 148 -29.65 -3.97 35.23
N PRO A 149 -30.72 -4.05 36.03
CA PRO A 149 -31.42 -2.85 36.48
C PRO A 149 -30.48 -1.96 37.31
N PRO A 150 -30.62 -0.63 37.24
CA PRO A 150 -29.81 0.28 38.04
C PRO A 150 -30.06 0.01 39.54
N ILE A 151 -28.96 -0.02 40.30
CA ILE A 151 -28.91 -0.20 41.75
C ILE A 151 -29.42 1.06 42.44
#